data_AF-A0A7J6IQ30-F1
#
_entry.id   AF-A0A7J6IQ30-F1
#
_cell.length_a   1.000
_cell.length_b   1.000
_cell.length_c   1.000
_cell.angle_alpha   90.00
_cell.angle_beta   90.00
_cell.angle_gamma   90.00
#
_symmetry.space_group_name_H-M   'P 1'
#
loop_
_entity.id
_entity.type
_entity.pdbx_description
1 polymer ?
#
loop_
_entity_poly.entity_id
_entity_poly.type
_entity_poly.pdbx_seq_one_letter_code
_entity_poly.pdbx_strand_id
1 'polypeptide(L)'
;MFPQCFCALLLAVASLTSAAVIRPFAGNSAYWADVTKSHGGKVWEFSVHSHGFRKFDKDGDRMVLNYLEIDTTNKRLTVFNAQNAFDLTKPRLKMREILRECWTMTGLETNTAKEIKGSMVQNDNMKKALADCRKTMKLGAVAPFAVSAADKNVAQKACWTRIGKTIFVASIKGAIANFDINKRLLKVEVEHSWQGDNILFILSV
;
A
#
# COMPACT_ATOMS: atom_id res chain seq x y z
N MET A 1 32.22 -54.43 6.13
CA MET A 1 32.33 -52.97 6.36
C MET A 1 32.46 -52.27 5.01
N PHE A 2 31.38 -51.67 4.53
CA PHE A 2 31.36 -50.67 3.46
C PHE A 2 30.25 -49.68 3.82
N PRO A 3 30.49 -48.36 3.76
CA PRO A 3 29.56 -47.38 4.31
C PRO A 3 28.39 -47.19 3.35
N GLN A 4 27.16 -47.39 3.85
CA GLN A 4 25.96 -46.93 3.16
C GLN A 4 25.98 -45.40 3.14
N CYS A 5 26.23 -44.84 1.95
CA CYS A 5 26.06 -43.42 1.67
C CYS A 5 24.61 -43.01 1.98
N PHE A 6 24.43 -42.29 3.08
CA PHE A 6 23.25 -41.48 3.33
C PHE A 6 23.20 -40.36 2.28
N CYS A 7 22.47 -40.58 1.19
CA CYS A 7 22.04 -39.50 0.31
C CYS A 7 20.97 -38.69 1.05
N ALA A 8 21.39 -37.65 1.78
CA ALA A 8 20.50 -36.65 2.33
C ALA A 8 19.88 -35.86 1.16
N LEU A 9 18.63 -36.18 0.81
CA LEU A 9 17.84 -35.37 -0.10
C LEU A 9 17.54 -34.05 0.61
N LEU A 10 18.32 -33.01 0.31
CA LEU A 10 18.01 -31.62 0.61
C LEU A 10 16.75 -31.25 -0.18
N LEU A 11 15.57 -31.45 0.41
CA LEU A 11 14.33 -30.82 -0.02
C LEU A 11 14.51 -29.31 0.17
N ALA A 12 15.04 -28.65 -0.86
CA ALA A 12 14.93 -27.21 -0.99
C ALA A 12 13.44 -26.90 -1.05
N VAL A 13 12.89 -26.42 0.08
CA VAL A 13 11.55 -25.85 0.14
C VAL A 13 11.61 -24.52 -0.62
N ALA A 14 11.62 -24.60 -1.95
CA ALA A 14 11.37 -23.45 -2.80
C ALA A 14 10.02 -22.88 -2.34
N SER A 15 10.05 -21.64 -1.86
CA SER A 15 8.83 -20.95 -1.47
C SER A 15 7.97 -20.83 -2.72
N LEU A 16 6.94 -21.68 -2.84
CA LEU A 16 6.04 -21.70 -4.00
C LEU A 16 5.37 -20.34 -4.11
N THR A 17 5.77 -19.56 -5.13
CA THR A 17 5.04 -18.36 -5.53
C THR A 17 3.87 -18.79 -6.39
N SER A 18 2.65 -18.70 -5.84
CA SER A 18 1.44 -18.95 -6.62
C SER A 18 0.98 -17.65 -7.27
N ALA A 19 0.92 -17.62 -8.61
CA ALA A 19 0.34 -16.51 -9.37
C ALA A 19 -1.07 -16.87 -9.86
N ALA A 20 -2.01 -15.94 -9.76
CA ALA A 20 -3.39 -16.10 -10.25
C ALA A 20 -3.90 -14.79 -10.85
N VAL A 21 -4.73 -14.88 -11.90
CA VAL A 21 -5.41 -13.71 -12.49
C VAL A 21 -6.87 -13.73 -12.04
N ILE A 22 -7.35 -12.62 -11.47
CA ILE A 22 -8.72 -12.50 -10.96
C ILE A 22 -9.55 -11.58 -11.86
N ARG A 23 -10.69 -12.11 -12.34
CA ARG A 23 -11.68 -11.41 -13.18
C ARG A 23 -13.12 -11.89 -12.86
N PRO A 24 -14.12 -10.99 -12.74
CA PRO A 24 -14.00 -9.53 -12.63
C PRO A 24 -13.37 -9.12 -11.30
N PHE A 25 -12.60 -8.03 -11.27
CA PHE A 25 -12.04 -7.49 -10.02
C PHE A 25 -13.01 -6.47 -9.41
N ALA A 26 -13.32 -6.61 -8.11
CA ALA A 26 -14.27 -5.75 -7.38
C ALA A 26 -15.64 -5.63 -8.08
N GLY A 27 -16.13 -6.73 -8.65
CA GLY A 27 -17.40 -6.77 -9.38
C GLY A 27 -17.41 -5.98 -10.70
N ASN A 28 -16.25 -5.49 -11.17
CA ASN A 28 -16.14 -4.71 -12.40
C ASN A 28 -15.30 -5.46 -13.44
N SER A 29 -15.94 -5.87 -14.54
CA SER A 29 -15.28 -6.63 -15.62
C SER A 29 -14.22 -5.85 -16.38
N ALA A 30 -14.23 -4.52 -16.28
CA ALA A 30 -13.19 -3.68 -16.87
C ALA A 30 -11.88 -3.68 -16.08
N TYR A 31 -11.84 -4.36 -14.92
CA TYR A 31 -10.69 -4.48 -14.05
C TYR A 31 -10.30 -5.95 -13.86
N TRP A 32 -9.01 -6.16 -13.65
CA TRP A 32 -8.46 -7.44 -13.22
C TRP A 32 -7.27 -7.19 -12.30
N ALA A 33 -6.92 -8.20 -11.52
CA ALA A 33 -5.72 -8.20 -10.70
C ALA A 33 -4.92 -9.47 -10.96
N ASP A 34 -3.62 -9.29 -11.18
CA ASP A 34 -2.66 -10.39 -11.09
C ASP A 34 -2.20 -10.47 -9.63
N VAL A 35 -2.30 -11.64 -9.04
CA VAL A 35 -2.08 -11.89 -7.63
C VAL A 35 -0.96 -12.88 -7.45
N THR A 36 0.10 -12.48 -6.76
CA THR A 36 1.21 -13.35 -6.39
C THR A 36 1.24 -13.51 -4.88
N LYS A 37 1.51 -14.72 -4.39
CA LYS A 37 1.78 -14.96 -2.98
C LYS A 37 3.26 -15.21 -2.76
N SER A 38 3.89 -14.47 -1.87
CA SER A 38 5.30 -14.59 -1.50
C SER A 38 5.46 -14.89 0.00
N HIS A 39 6.70 -15.12 0.45
CA HIS A 39 7.03 -15.39 1.85
C HIS A 39 6.20 -16.51 2.50
N GLY A 40 6.05 -17.64 1.79
CA GLY A 40 5.27 -18.79 2.28
C GLY A 40 3.77 -18.51 2.39
N GLY A 41 3.23 -17.63 1.54
CA GLY A 41 1.80 -17.28 1.50
C GLY A 41 1.39 -16.15 2.45
N LYS A 42 2.35 -15.54 3.15
CA LYS A 42 2.11 -14.47 4.14
C LYS A 42 1.97 -13.09 3.50
N VAL A 43 2.57 -12.89 2.34
CA VAL A 43 2.50 -11.63 1.60
C VAL A 43 1.74 -11.87 0.31
N TRP A 44 0.69 -11.07 0.11
CA TRP A 44 -0.11 -11.05 -1.10
C TRP A 44 0.20 -9.79 -1.89
N GLU A 45 0.64 -9.97 -3.12
CA GLU A 45 1.02 -8.89 -4.03
C GLU A 45 -0.07 -8.78 -5.09
N PHE A 46 -0.58 -7.57 -5.34
CA PHE A 46 -1.65 -7.31 -6.29
C PHE A 46 -1.17 -6.30 -7.32
N SER A 47 -1.10 -6.73 -8.57
CA SER A 47 -0.96 -5.88 -9.74
C SER A 47 -2.34 -5.65 -10.33
N VAL A 48 -2.93 -4.49 -10.05
CA VAL A 48 -4.28 -4.14 -10.50
C VAL A 48 -4.20 -3.43 -11.84
N HIS A 49 -5.09 -3.79 -12.75
CA HIS A 49 -5.17 -3.22 -14.08
C HIS A 49 -6.61 -2.84 -14.42
N SER A 50 -6.76 -1.97 -15.43
CA SER A 50 -8.07 -1.58 -15.97
C SER A 50 -8.01 -1.45 -17.50
N HIS A 51 -9.14 -1.57 -18.19
CA HIS A 51 -9.20 -1.30 -19.64
C HIS A 51 -8.88 0.15 -19.99
N GLY A 52 -9.19 1.09 -19.09
CA GLY A 52 -8.98 2.53 -19.26
C GLY A 52 -7.57 3.03 -18.95
N PHE A 53 -6.68 2.19 -18.43
CA PHE A 53 -5.26 2.53 -18.20
C PHE A 53 -4.35 1.72 -19.13
N ARG A 54 -3.89 2.37 -20.20
CA ARG A 54 -3.07 1.78 -21.26
C ARG A 54 -1.72 2.48 -21.40
N LYS A 55 -0.99 2.57 -20.29
CA LYS A 55 0.41 3.03 -20.30
C LYS A 55 1.34 1.83 -20.38
N PHE A 56 2.45 2.04 -21.07
CA PHE A 56 3.53 1.07 -21.24
C PHE A 56 4.83 1.72 -20.78
N ASP A 57 5.72 0.94 -20.21
CA ASP A 57 7.07 1.40 -19.88
C ASP A 57 7.99 1.40 -21.11
N LYS A 58 9.26 1.73 -20.89
CA LYS A 58 10.28 1.81 -21.94
C LYS A 58 10.56 0.47 -22.63
N ASP A 59 10.26 -0.65 -21.98
CA ASP A 59 10.52 -1.99 -22.48
C ASP A 59 9.29 -2.55 -23.23
N GLY A 60 8.21 -1.76 -23.28
CA GLY A 60 6.95 -2.13 -23.95
C GLY A 60 5.99 -2.87 -23.03
N ASP A 61 6.35 -3.05 -21.76
CA ASP A 61 5.52 -3.77 -20.80
C ASP A 61 4.41 -2.88 -20.27
N ARG A 62 3.24 -3.50 -20.06
CA ARG A 62 2.07 -2.75 -19.59
C ARG A 62 2.26 -2.35 -18.14
N MET A 63 2.20 -1.06 -17.88
CA MET A 63 2.22 -0.54 -16.52
C MET A 63 0.94 -0.94 -15.77
N VAL A 64 1.10 -1.32 -14.51
CA VAL A 64 -0.01 -1.56 -13.59
C VAL A 64 -0.70 -0.26 -13.21
N LEU A 65 -2.03 -0.30 -13.03
CA LEU A 65 -2.76 0.83 -12.49
C LEU A 65 -2.40 1.04 -11.01
N ASN A 66 -2.37 -0.05 -10.24
CA ASN A 66 -1.91 -0.03 -8.86
C ASN A 66 -1.05 -1.25 -8.56
N TYR A 67 -0.08 -1.06 -7.67
CA TYR A 67 0.66 -2.16 -7.05
C TYR A 67 0.52 -2.07 -5.54
N LEU A 68 0.03 -3.16 -4.94
CA LEU A 68 -0.29 -3.26 -3.52
C LEU A 68 0.32 -4.54 -2.95
N GLU A 69 0.76 -4.48 -1.70
CA GLU A 69 1.12 -5.67 -0.93
C GLU A 69 0.29 -5.73 0.35
N ILE A 70 -0.09 -6.94 0.75
CA ILE A 70 -0.77 -7.20 2.01
C ILE A 70 0.00 -8.27 2.77
N ASP A 71 0.59 -7.84 3.89
CA ASP A 71 1.24 -8.71 4.84
C ASP A 71 0.20 -9.16 5.87
N THR A 72 -0.19 -10.43 5.79
CA THR A 72 -1.22 -11.01 6.66
C THR A 72 -0.72 -11.27 8.08
N THR A 73 0.60 -11.33 8.28
CA THR A 73 1.21 -11.49 9.61
C THR A 73 1.15 -10.18 10.38
N ASN A 74 1.61 -9.10 9.76
CA ASN A 74 1.62 -7.78 10.36
C ASN A 74 0.27 -7.05 10.23
N LYS A 75 -0.66 -7.61 9.45
CA LYS A 75 -1.96 -6.99 9.11
C LYS A 75 -1.75 -5.59 8.54
N ARG A 76 -0.82 -5.50 7.59
CA ARG A 76 -0.38 -4.26 6.94
C ARG A 76 -0.72 -4.29 5.46
N LEU A 77 -1.32 -3.20 4.98
CA LEU A 77 -1.50 -2.94 3.56
C LEU A 77 -0.46 -1.90 3.10
N THR A 78 0.34 -2.22 2.09
CA THR A 78 1.31 -1.30 1.48
C THR A 78 0.86 -0.92 0.07
N VAL A 79 0.86 0.37 -0.23
CA VAL A 79 0.60 0.94 -1.56
C VAL A 79 1.92 1.43 -2.15
N PHE A 80 2.38 0.82 -3.23
CA PHE A 80 3.63 1.20 -3.91
C PHE A 80 3.35 2.07 -5.13
N ASN A 81 2.30 1.75 -5.88
CA ASN A 81 1.92 2.51 -7.07
C ASN A 81 0.43 2.80 -7.06
N ALA A 82 0.08 4.07 -7.34
CA ALA A 82 -1.27 4.59 -7.23
C ALA A 82 -1.64 5.48 -8.42
N GLN A 83 -2.05 4.89 -9.55
CA GLN A 83 -2.30 5.61 -10.81
C GLN A 83 -3.80 5.84 -11.12
N ASN A 84 -4.71 5.61 -10.16
CA ASN A 84 -6.17 5.77 -10.36
C ASN A 84 -6.60 7.09 -11.02
N ALA A 85 -5.86 8.18 -10.82
CA ALA A 85 -6.17 9.47 -11.42
C ALA A 85 -6.13 9.44 -12.96
N PHE A 86 -5.34 8.53 -13.54
CA PHE A 86 -5.14 8.37 -14.98
C PHE A 86 -6.03 7.30 -15.61
N ASP A 87 -6.88 6.65 -14.83
CA ASP A 87 -7.79 5.62 -15.33
C ASP A 87 -9.04 6.23 -15.96
N LEU A 88 -9.28 5.89 -17.23
CA LEU A 88 -10.40 6.39 -18.03
C LEU A 88 -11.63 5.47 -18.04
N THR A 89 -11.60 4.36 -17.28
CA THR A 89 -12.70 3.39 -17.19
C THR A 89 -13.98 4.04 -16.64
N LYS A 90 -15.16 3.60 -17.11
CA LYS A 90 -16.47 4.07 -16.62
C LYS A 90 -17.39 2.87 -16.27
N PRO A 91 -17.88 2.75 -15.02
CA PRO A 91 -17.52 3.54 -13.84
C PRO A 91 -16.09 3.23 -13.37
N ARG A 92 -15.37 4.25 -12.91
CA ARG A 92 -14.01 4.13 -12.38
C ARG A 92 -14.03 3.63 -10.93
N LEU A 93 -13.27 2.59 -10.62
CA LEU A 93 -13.02 2.18 -9.24
C LEU A 93 -12.20 3.24 -8.49
N LYS A 94 -12.72 3.66 -7.33
CA LYS A 94 -12.01 4.52 -6.38
C LYS A 94 -10.94 3.70 -5.69
N MET A 95 -9.83 4.34 -5.29
CA MET A 95 -8.74 3.67 -4.57
C MET A 95 -9.26 2.87 -3.36
N ARG A 96 -10.16 3.44 -2.56
CA ARG A 96 -10.79 2.75 -1.41
C ARG A 96 -11.52 1.45 -1.76
N GLU A 97 -12.04 1.31 -2.97
CA GLU A 97 -12.71 0.09 -3.43
C GLU A 97 -11.68 -0.96 -3.80
N ILE A 98 -10.60 -0.55 -4.49
CA ILE A 98 -9.46 -1.41 -4.82
C ILE A 98 -8.78 -1.94 -3.56
N LEU A 99 -8.44 -1.05 -2.61
CA LEU A 99 -7.81 -1.44 -1.34
C LEU A 99 -8.68 -2.42 -0.56
N ARG A 100 -10.00 -2.19 -0.54
CA ARG A 100 -10.93 -3.07 0.15
C ARG A 100 -10.95 -4.45 -0.47
N GLU A 101 -11.09 -4.51 -1.79
CA GLU A 101 -11.14 -5.77 -2.53
C GLU A 101 -9.87 -6.61 -2.32
N CYS A 102 -8.69 -5.99 -2.48
CA CYS A 102 -7.42 -6.66 -2.25
C CYS A 102 -7.31 -7.19 -0.82
N TRP A 103 -7.75 -6.41 0.18
CA TRP A 103 -7.76 -6.86 1.58
C TRP A 103 -8.66 -8.07 1.80
N THR A 104 -9.90 -8.01 1.31
CA THR A 104 -10.86 -9.11 1.48
C THR A 104 -10.41 -10.39 0.79
N MET A 105 -9.68 -10.29 -0.34
CA MET A 105 -9.12 -11.46 -1.05
C MET A 105 -8.11 -12.25 -0.22
N THR A 106 -7.47 -11.61 0.77
CA THR A 106 -6.54 -12.31 1.67
C THR A 106 -7.25 -13.16 2.73
N GLY A 107 -8.58 -13.07 2.82
CA GLY A 107 -9.39 -13.72 3.85
C GLY A 107 -9.36 -13.00 5.21
N LEU A 108 -8.71 -11.84 5.31
CA LEU A 108 -8.70 -11.04 6.54
C LEU A 108 -9.99 -10.25 6.71
N GLU A 109 -10.49 -10.18 7.95
CA GLU A 109 -11.55 -9.24 8.31
C GLU A 109 -11.04 -7.80 8.18
N THR A 110 -11.89 -6.91 7.67
CA THR A 110 -11.54 -5.51 7.38
C THR A 110 -11.14 -4.72 8.62
N ASN A 111 -11.76 -5.00 9.76
CA ASN A 111 -11.48 -4.39 11.06
C ASN A 111 -10.10 -4.82 11.65
N THR A 112 -9.41 -5.79 11.06
CA THR A 112 -8.13 -6.30 11.59
C THR A 112 -6.93 -5.52 11.10
N ALA A 113 -7.07 -4.65 10.10
CA ALA A 113 -6.00 -3.81 9.57
C ALA A 113 -5.33 -2.99 10.69
N LYS A 114 -4.02 -3.09 10.84
CA LYS A 114 -3.24 -2.35 11.85
C LYS A 114 -2.50 -1.16 11.24
N GLU A 115 -1.99 -1.35 10.04
CA GLU A 115 -1.09 -0.42 9.39
C GLU A 115 -1.46 -0.27 7.92
N ILE A 116 -1.32 0.94 7.42
CA ILE A 116 -1.33 1.23 5.99
C ILE A 116 -0.02 1.93 5.68
N LYS A 117 0.69 1.51 4.63
CA LYS A 117 1.95 2.14 4.23
C LYS A 117 1.81 2.68 2.80
N GLY A 118 2.22 3.92 2.57
CA GLY A 118 2.58 4.40 1.24
C GLY A 118 4.08 4.22 1.05
N SER A 119 4.50 3.43 0.07
CA SER A 119 5.90 3.21 -0.27
C SER A 119 6.26 4.04 -1.50
N MET A 120 7.39 4.73 -1.47
CA MET A 120 7.87 5.56 -2.59
C MET A 120 6.80 6.51 -3.14
N VAL A 121 6.13 7.28 -2.27
CA VAL A 121 4.93 8.03 -2.69
C VAL A 121 5.29 9.11 -3.73
N GLN A 122 4.96 8.85 -4.99
CA GLN A 122 5.32 9.75 -6.10
C GLN A 122 4.35 10.91 -6.32
N ASN A 123 3.23 10.95 -5.60
CA ASN A 123 2.19 11.95 -5.75
C ASN A 123 2.67 13.36 -5.31
N ASP A 124 2.62 14.33 -6.22
CA ASP A 124 3.14 15.68 -5.99
C ASP A 124 2.42 16.40 -4.83
N ASN A 125 1.13 16.17 -4.64
CA ASN A 125 0.38 16.75 -3.53
C ASN A 125 0.87 16.24 -2.17
N MET A 126 1.25 14.95 -2.09
CA MET A 126 1.88 14.38 -0.91
C MET A 126 3.31 14.87 -0.73
N LYS A 127 4.17 14.82 -1.76
CA LYS A 127 5.55 15.31 -1.70
C LYS A 127 5.62 16.74 -1.17
N LYS A 128 4.76 17.62 -1.71
CA LYS A 128 4.63 19.00 -1.23
C LYS A 128 4.21 19.07 0.25
N ALA A 129 3.27 18.22 0.68
CA ALA A 129 2.84 18.16 2.07
C ALA A 129 3.97 17.79 3.03
N LEU A 130 4.79 16.80 2.66
CA LEU A 130 5.93 16.35 3.45
C LEU A 130 7.02 17.43 3.53
N ALA A 131 7.30 18.11 2.42
CA ALA A 131 8.22 19.25 2.39
C ALA A 131 7.72 20.41 3.28
N ASP A 132 6.43 20.77 3.18
CA ASP A 132 5.80 21.80 4.02
C ASP A 132 5.90 21.44 5.51
N CYS A 133 5.67 20.16 5.85
CA CYS A 133 5.82 19.61 7.20
C CYS A 133 7.23 19.79 7.74
N ARG A 134 8.25 19.35 6.99
CA ARG A 134 9.67 19.47 7.37
C ARG A 134 10.05 20.93 7.58
N LYS A 135 9.64 21.82 6.68
CA LYS A 135 9.86 23.27 6.83
C LYS A 135 9.21 23.83 8.10
N THR A 136 7.94 23.48 8.34
CA THR A 136 7.18 23.98 9.50
C THR A 136 7.76 23.50 10.83
N MET A 137 8.25 22.26 10.87
CA MET A 137 8.91 21.67 12.04
C MET A 137 10.40 21.98 12.13
N LYS A 138 10.95 22.79 11.21
CA LYS A 138 12.38 23.15 11.13
C LYS A 138 13.32 21.94 11.04
N LEU A 139 12.91 20.94 10.27
CA LEU A 139 13.70 19.73 10.01
C LEU A 139 14.46 19.86 8.69
N GLY A 140 15.51 19.05 8.53
CA GLY A 140 16.21 18.91 7.25
C GLY A 140 15.28 18.38 6.14
N ALA A 141 15.62 18.64 4.87
CA ALA A 141 14.77 18.35 3.71
C ALA A 141 14.36 16.87 3.56
N VAL A 142 15.17 15.96 4.10
CA VAL A 142 14.98 14.51 4.07
C VAL A 142 14.90 13.91 5.47
N ALA A 143 14.84 14.74 6.50
CA ALA A 143 14.80 14.25 7.88
C ALA A 143 13.52 13.43 8.11
N PRO A 144 13.63 12.29 8.82
CA PRO A 144 12.46 11.52 9.23
C PRO A 144 11.67 12.32 10.26
N PHE A 145 10.36 12.08 10.32
CA PHE A 145 9.50 12.68 11.31
C PHE A 145 8.28 11.83 11.60
N ALA A 146 7.64 12.10 12.73
CA ALA A 146 6.35 11.53 13.07
C ALA A 146 5.41 12.62 13.56
N VAL A 147 4.14 12.49 13.19
CA VAL A 147 3.06 13.33 13.70
C VAL A 147 1.86 12.47 14.08
N SER A 148 1.13 12.87 15.10
CA SER A 148 0.00 12.15 15.67
C SER A 148 -1.19 13.05 15.93
N ALA A 149 -2.37 12.45 16.05
CA ALA A 149 -3.58 13.16 16.47
C ALA A 149 -3.46 13.77 17.89
N ALA A 150 -2.55 13.25 18.72
CA ALA A 150 -2.33 13.67 20.10
C ALA A 150 -1.28 14.78 20.25
N ASP A 151 -0.60 15.18 19.16
CA ASP A 151 0.47 16.17 19.23
C ASP A 151 -0.06 17.51 19.74
N LYS A 152 0.65 18.09 20.70
CA LYS A 152 0.27 19.37 21.33
C LYS A 152 0.97 20.56 20.68
N ASN A 153 2.17 20.36 20.12
CA ASN A 153 2.98 21.39 19.47
C ASN A 153 2.27 21.93 18.20
N VAL A 154 2.27 23.26 18.04
CA VAL A 154 1.67 23.96 16.89
C VAL A 154 2.19 23.45 15.54
N ALA A 155 3.50 23.24 15.40
CA ALA A 155 4.12 22.80 14.16
C ALA A 155 3.70 21.36 13.79
N GLN A 156 3.66 20.47 14.78
CA GLN A 156 3.21 19.08 14.58
C GLN A 156 1.71 19.02 14.24
N LYS A 157 0.86 19.79 14.94
CA LYS A 157 -0.57 19.91 14.61
C LYS A 157 -0.82 20.43 13.19
N ALA A 158 -0.05 21.45 12.79
CA ALA A 158 -0.13 22.00 11.44
C ALA A 158 0.27 20.94 10.40
N CYS A 159 1.35 20.19 10.65
CA CYS A 159 1.78 19.10 9.78
C CYS A 159 0.74 17.97 9.72
N TRP A 160 0.20 17.50 10.85
CA TRP A 160 -0.88 16.51 10.91
C TRP A 160 -2.08 16.93 10.05
N THR A 161 -2.50 18.19 10.20
CA THR A 161 -3.61 18.76 9.42
C THR A 161 -3.27 18.82 7.93
N ARG A 162 -2.04 19.20 7.57
CA ARG A 162 -1.56 19.33 6.18
C ARG A 162 -1.50 17.98 5.47
N ILE A 163 -0.98 16.95 6.13
CA ILE A 163 -0.96 15.55 5.63
C ILE A 163 -2.38 15.03 5.49
N GLY A 164 -3.23 15.29 6.49
CA GLY A 164 -4.63 14.86 6.54
C GLY A 164 -5.50 15.35 5.38
N LYS A 165 -5.09 16.42 4.69
CA LYS A 165 -5.76 17.02 3.51
C LYS A 165 -5.26 16.48 2.17
N THR A 166 -4.27 15.60 2.16
CA THR A 166 -3.75 15.04 0.91
C THR A 166 -4.73 14.03 0.29
N ILE A 167 -4.73 13.92 -1.04
CA ILE A 167 -5.63 13.01 -1.78
C ILE A 167 -5.40 11.55 -1.36
N PHE A 168 -4.13 11.18 -1.15
CA PHE A 168 -3.77 9.84 -0.70
C PHE A 168 -4.37 9.56 0.68
N VAL A 169 -4.19 10.46 1.65
CA VAL A 169 -4.73 10.28 3.01
C VAL A 169 -6.25 10.33 3.03
N ALA A 170 -6.89 11.18 2.22
CA ALA A 170 -8.35 11.16 2.06
C ALA A 170 -8.84 9.80 1.53
N SER A 171 -8.11 9.20 0.59
CA SER A 171 -8.40 7.87 0.06
C SER A 171 -8.23 6.79 1.13
N ILE A 172 -7.14 6.86 1.92
CA ILE A 172 -6.90 5.96 3.05
C ILE A 172 -7.98 6.10 4.13
N LYS A 173 -8.33 7.33 4.55
CA LYS A 173 -9.42 7.58 5.49
C LYS A 173 -10.76 7.04 4.97
N GLY A 174 -11.03 7.21 3.68
CA GLY A 174 -12.20 6.63 3.04
C GLY A 174 -12.18 5.11 2.99
N ALA A 175 -11.00 4.48 2.81
CA ALA A 175 -10.84 3.04 2.90
C ALA A 175 -11.06 2.54 4.33
N ILE A 176 -10.48 3.22 5.33
CA ILE A 176 -10.68 2.95 6.75
C ILE A 176 -12.17 3.02 7.12
N ALA A 177 -12.88 4.07 6.69
CA ALA A 177 -14.32 4.19 6.92
C ALA A 177 -15.12 3.06 6.26
N ASN A 178 -14.69 2.62 5.07
CA ASN A 178 -15.30 1.49 4.36
C ASN A 178 -14.92 0.10 4.92
N PHE A 179 -13.86 0.01 5.73
CA PHE A 179 -13.44 -1.20 6.43
C PHE A 179 -14.20 -1.44 7.75
N ASP A 180 -15.15 -0.56 8.10
CA ASP A 180 -16.01 -0.55 9.30
C ASP A 180 -15.39 0.05 10.59
N ILE A 181 -16.27 0.54 11.47
CA ILE A 181 -16.36 1.91 12.04
C ILE A 181 -15.29 2.40 13.05
N ASN A 182 -14.53 1.54 13.71
CA ASN A 182 -13.75 1.98 14.89
C ASN A 182 -12.29 2.35 14.61
N LYS A 183 -11.77 2.09 13.42
CA LYS A 183 -10.37 2.41 13.12
C LYS A 183 -10.19 3.90 12.86
N ARG A 184 -9.25 4.53 13.57
CA ARG A 184 -8.87 5.93 13.34
C ARG A 184 -7.39 6.03 13.03
N LEU A 185 -7.02 6.99 12.19
CA LEU A 185 -5.61 7.29 11.95
C LEU A 185 -5.03 7.92 13.22
N LEU A 186 -4.08 7.22 13.86
CA LEU A 186 -3.47 7.63 15.12
C LEU A 186 -2.20 8.43 14.89
N LYS A 187 -1.32 7.90 14.03
CA LYS A 187 0.03 8.41 13.79
C LYS A 187 0.41 8.24 12.33
N VAL A 188 1.20 9.18 11.83
CA VAL A 188 1.90 9.11 10.55
C VAL A 188 3.39 9.20 10.83
N GLU A 189 4.13 8.22 10.35
CA GLU A 189 5.59 8.20 10.38
C GLU A 189 6.12 8.33 8.95
N VAL A 190 7.16 9.13 8.78
CA VAL A 190 7.76 9.43 7.50
C VAL A 190 9.24 9.16 7.58
N GLU A 191 9.70 8.26 6.71
CA GLU A 191 11.11 7.95 6.51
C GLU A 191 11.50 8.30 5.08
N HIS A 192 12.74 8.74 4.90
CA HIS A 192 13.27 9.02 3.58
C HIS A 192 14.09 7.84 3.06
N SER A 193 13.89 7.46 1.81
CA SER A 193 14.70 6.49 1.09
C SER A 193 15.24 7.09 -0.21
N TRP A 194 16.21 6.44 -0.83
CA TRP A 194 16.80 6.90 -2.09
C TRP A 194 15.76 7.01 -3.24
N GLN A 195 14.64 6.28 -3.16
CA GLN A 195 13.55 6.32 -4.13
C GLN A 195 12.45 7.34 -3.77
N GLY A 196 12.55 7.98 -2.61
CA GLY A 196 11.56 8.92 -2.08
C GLY A 196 11.07 8.56 -0.68
N ASP A 197 10.03 9.27 -0.23
CA ASP A 197 9.50 9.12 1.11
C ASP A 197 8.59 7.88 1.26
N ASN A 198 8.80 7.14 2.34
CA ASN A 198 7.94 6.10 2.84
C ASN A 198 7.08 6.65 3.98
N ILE A 199 5.78 6.38 3.92
CA ILE A 199 4.80 6.93 4.86
C ILE A 199 4.04 5.78 5.51
N LEU A 200 4.21 5.61 6.82
CA LEU A 200 3.49 4.61 7.60
C LEU A 200 2.34 5.28 8.35
N PHE A 201 1.12 4.81 8.09
CA PHE A 201 -0.12 5.21 8.74
C PHE A 201 -0.48 4.14 9.77
N ILE A 202 -0.38 4.49 11.04
CA ILE A 202 -0.71 3.60 12.16
C ILE A 202 -2.15 3.87 12.59
N LEU A 203 -2.93 2.80 12.70
CA LEU A 203 -4.36 2.86 13.03
C LEU A 203 -4.58 2.44 14.48
N SER A 204 -5.43 3.17 15.21
CA SER A 204 -5.96 2.71 16.51
C SER A 204 -7.35 2.14 16.34
N VAL A 205 -7.73 1.24 17.25
CA VAL A 205 -9.13 0.88 17.52
C VAL A 205 -9.80 2.02 18.31
#